data_AF-A0A3S3RGP9-F1
#
_entry.id   AF-A0A3S3RGP9-F1
#
_cell.length_a   1.000
_cell.length_b   1.000
_cell.length_c   1.000
_cell.angle_alpha   90.00
_cell.angle_beta   90.00
_cell.angle_gamma   90.00
#
_symmetry.space_group_name_H-M   'P 1'
#
loop_
_entity.id
_entity.type
_entity.pdbx_description
1 polymer ?
#
loop_
_entity_poly.entity_id
_entity_poly.type
_entity_poly.pdbx_seq_one_letter_code
_entity_poly.pdbx_strand_id
1 'polypeptide(L)'
;MSSAGSIIGIGTDSAGSIRILSYFCGIFGHKVTLGVVPSEGIFPPYKSEAAPLFTAGPMCRYATDLKPMLKAMVGDQIYRLPKIDSLVDFSKIRIFYMHESGNPWNTPMCPENQAAILKVVSHFEKTTFRKKG
;
A
#
# COMPACT_ATOMS: atom_id res chain seq x y z
N MET A 1 15.77 -4.18 -5.99
CA MET A 1 15.34 -3.47 -4.76
C MET A 1 15.74 -4.23 -3.50
N SER A 2 15.12 -5.37 -3.19
CA SER A 2 15.48 -6.17 -1.99
C SER A 2 16.98 -6.55 -1.98
N SER A 3 17.47 -7.13 -3.08
CA SER A 3 18.90 -7.42 -3.28
C SER A 3 19.69 -6.25 -3.90
N ALA A 4 19.25 -5.00 -3.70
CA ALA A 4 19.90 -3.77 -4.19
C ALA A 4 20.11 -3.60 -5.71
N GLY A 5 19.64 -4.51 -6.57
CA GLY A 5 19.78 -4.36 -8.04
C GLY A 5 18.95 -3.26 -8.72
N SER A 6 18.13 -2.53 -7.97
CA SER A 6 17.43 -1.30 -8.40
C SER A 6 16.96 -0.54 -7.16
N ILE A 7 16.90 0.78 -7.23
CA ILE A 7 16.42 1.66 -6.15
C ILE A 7 14.89 1.72 -6.09
N ILE A 8 14.24 1.69 -7.25
CA ILE A 8 12.79 1.85 -7.43
C ILE A 8 12.25 0.83 -8.42
N GLY A 9 10.96 0.52 -8.32
CA GLY A 9 10.25 -0.33 -9.26
C GLY A 9 8.83 0.14 -9.46
N ILE A 10 8.27 -0.21 -10.61
CA ILE A 10 6.86 -0.01 -10.94
C ILE A 10 6.27 -1.40 -11.18
N GLY A 11 5.14 -1.69 -10.54
CA GLY A 11 4.40 -2.93 -10.75
C GLY A 11 2.94 -2.66 -11.05
N THR A 12 2.20 -3.73 -11.34
CA THR A 12 0.74 -3.75 -11.44
C THR A 12 0.15 -4.63 -10.35
N ASP A 13 -1.00 -4.25 -9.80
CA ASP A 13 -1.69 -4.99 -8.74
C ASP A 13 -3.17 -5.07 -9.06
N SER A 14 -3.62 -6.29 -9.33
CA SER A 14 -5.02 -6.69 -9.51
C SER A 14 -5.50 -7.67 -8.45
N ALA A 15 -4.63 -8.63 -8.12
CA ALA A 15 -4.86 -9.64 -7.10
C ALA A 15 -3.83 -9.56 -5.95
N GLY A 16 -3.19 -8.40 -5.78
CA GLY A 16 -2.17 -8.20 -4.74
C GLY A 16 -0.73 -8.26 -5.21
N SER A 17 -0.43 -8.38 -6.50
CA SER A 17 0.94 -8.66 -6.98
C SER A 17 2.01 -7.67 -6.46
N ILE A 18 1.73 -6.36 -6.42
CA ILE A 18 2.65 -5.38 -5.80
C ILE A 18 2.83 -5.69 -4.30
N ARG A 19 1.72 -5.83 -3.57
CA ARG A 19 1.72 -5.99 -2.11
C ARG A 19 2.33 -7.32 -1.66
N ILE A 20 2.00 -8.41 -2.35
CA ILE A 20 2.46 -9.77 -2.08
C ILE A 20 3.97 -9.87 -2.33
N LEU A 21 4.46 -9.40 -3.49
CA LEU A 21 5.90 -9.41 -3.78
C LEU A 21 6.66 -8.51 -2.80
N SER A 22 6.10 -7.35 -2.46
CA SER A 22 6.72 -6.45 -1.48
C SER A 22 6.82 -7.08 -0.10
N TYR A 23 5.78 -7.77 0.33
CA TYR A 23 5.75 -8.55 1.57
C TYR A 23 6.82 -9.64 1.58
N PHE A 24 6.88 -10.50 0.56
CA PHE A 24 7.84 -11.60 0.50
C PHE A 24 9.30 -11.15 0.35
N CYS A 25 9.53 -10.01 -0.29
CA CYS A 25 10.88 -9.49 -0.51
C CYS A 25 11.33 -8.45 0.54
N GLY A 26 10.49 -8.13 1.53
CA GLY A 26 10.85 -7.19 2.60
C GLY A 26 11.05 -5.75 2.10
N ILE A 27 10.21 -5.29 1.17
CA ILE A 27 10.22 -3.92 0.64
C ILE A 27 8.82 -3.30 0.76
N PHE A 28 8.70 -2.01 0.42
CA PHE A 28 7.41 -1.31 0.41
C PHE A 28 6.83 -1.33 -1.01
N GLY A 29 5.52 -1.52 -1.10
CA GLY A 29 4.77 -1.43 -2.35
C GLY A 29 3.39 -0.87 -2.12
N HIS A 30 2.96 0.03 -3.02
CA HIS A 30 1.70 0.75 -2.87
C HIS A 30 0.76 0.48 -4.03
N LYS A 31 -0.34 -0.25 -3.78
CA LYS A 31 -1.49 -0.30 -4.67
C LYS A 31 -2.29 1.00 -4.52
N VAL A 32 -2.25 1.84 -5.54
CA VAL A 32 -2.94 3.14 -5.53
C VAL A 32 -4.46 2.98 -5.64
N THR A 33 -5.17 4.08 -5.41
CA THR A 33 -6.60 4.19 -5.74
C THR A 33 -6.78 4.11 -7.25
N LEU A 34 -7.82 3.41 -7.71
CA LEU A 34 -8.11 3.25 -9.12
C LEU A 34 -8.20 4.62 -9.82
N GLY A 35 -7.54 4.73 -10.98
CA GLY A 35 -7.51 5.94 -11.78
C GLY A 35 -6.66 7.08 -11.23
N VAL A 36 -5.92 6.91 -10.12
CA VAL A 36 -4.96 7.93 -9.67
C VAL A 36 -3.74 7.96 -10.58
N VAL A 37 -3.21 6.79 -10.93
CA VAL A 37 -2.12 6.64 -11.89
C VAL A 37 -2.72 6.35 -13.27
N PRO A 38 -2.32 7.07 -14.33
CA PRO A 38 -2.73 6.78 -15.69
C PRO A 38 -2.37 5.34 -16.08
N SER A 39 -3.29 4.65 -16.75
CA SER A 39 -3.17 3.22 -17.06
C SER A 39 -2.73 2.95 -18.51
N GLU A 40 -2.53 4.01 -19.28
CA GLU A 40 -2.08 4.01 -20.66
C GLU A 40 -0.71 3.32 -20.78
N GLY A 41 -0.57 2.46 -21.79
CA GLY A 41 0.67 1.71 -22.04
C GLY A 41 0.86 0.46 -21.18
N ILE A 42 -0.01 0.19 -20.20
CA ILE A 42 0.03 -1.07 -19.45
C ILE A 42 -0.55 -2.21 -20.31
N PHE A 43 0.18 -3.33 -20.38
CA PHE A 43 -0.21 -4.52 -21.13
C PHE A 43 -0.49 -5.72 -20.20
N PRO A 44 -1.54 -6.55 -20.46
CA PRO A 44 -2.53 -6.40 -21.53
C PRO A 44 -3.42 -5.16 -21.33
N PRO A 45 -3.90 -4.54 -22.42
CA PRO A 45 -4.73 -3.35 -22.30
C PRO A 45 -6.02 -3.67 -21.55
N TYR A 46 -6.45 -2.74 -20.69
CA TYR A 46 -7.68 -2.84 -19.91
C TYR A 46 -8.92 -2.85 -20.81
N LYS A 47 -9.35 -4.04 -21.23
CA LYS A 47 -10.47 -4.23 -22.16
C LYS A 47 -11.58 -5.16 -21.63
N SER A 48 -11.56 -5.51 -20.35
CA SER A 48 -12.53 -6.44 -19.75
C SER A 48 -13.23 -5.86 -18.53
N GLU A 49 -14.30 -6.52 -18.08
CA GLU A 49 -15.05 -6.20 -16.85
C GLU A 49 -14.16 -6.17 -15.58
N ALA A 50 -12.99 -6.83 -15.62
CA ALA A 50 -12.02 -6.85 -14.53
C ALA A 50 -11.10 -5.62 -14.49
N ALA A 51 -11.15 -4.72 -15.48
CA ALA A 51 -10.35 -3.48 -15.55
C ALA A 51 -10.32 -2.65 -14.24
N PRO A 52 -11.42 -2.53 -13.45
CA PRO A 52 -11.41 -1.77 -12.21
C PRO A 52 -10.52 -2.33 -11.11
N LEU A 53 -10.07 -3.58 -11.22
CA LEU A 53 -9.24 -4.22 -10.20
C LEU A 53 -7.76 -3.88 -10.35
N PHE A 54 -7.33 -3.47 -11.53
CA PHE A 54 -5.92 -3.31 -11.84
C PHE A 54 -5.44 -1.87 -11.65
N THR A 55 -4.30 -1.72 -10.99
CA THR A 55 -3.63 -0.43 -10.82
C THR A 55 -2.13 -0.58 -10.96
N ALA A 56 -1.45 0.42 -11.53
CA ALA A 56 0.00 0.53 -11.42
C ALA A 56 0.39 1.24 -10.13
N GLY A 57 1.52 0.88 -9.55
CA GLY A 57 1.98 1.49 -8.31
C GLY A 57 3.48 1.35 -8.07
N PRO A 58 4.05 2.20 -7.20
CA PRO A 58 5.47 2.18 -6.90
C PRO A 58 5.84 1.09 -5.90
N MET A 59 7.08 0.61 -6.04
CA MET A 59 7.77 -0.27 -5.11
C MET A 59 9.14 0.34 -4.79
N CYS A 60 9.56 0.28 -3.53
CA CYS A 60 10.81 0.89 -3.07
C CYS A 60 11.31 0.28 -1.75
N ARG A 61 12.58 0.51 -1.41
CA ARG A 61 13.19 0.00 -0.17
C ARG A 61 12.76 0.79 1.07
N TYR A 62 12.48 2.09 0.94
CA TYR A 62 12.09 2.94 2.05
C TYR A 62 10.68 3.49 1.85
N ALA A 63 9.88 3.52 2.91
CA ALA A 63 8.50 4.02 2.85
C ALA A 63 8.42 5.50 2.39
N THR A 64 9.45 6.29 2.71
CA THR A 64 9.59 7.69 2.32
C THR A 64 9.64 7.89 0.80
N ASP A 65 10.06 6.88 0.05
CA ASP A 65 10.20 6.97 -1.41
C ASP A 65 8.87 6.74 -2.14
N LEU A 66 7.88 6.14 -1.48
CA LEU A 66 6.56 5.89 -2.08
C LEU A 66 5.87 7.19 -2.50
N LYS A 67 5.96 8.23 -1.67
CA LYS A 67 5.31 9.53 -1.91
C LYS A 67 5.89 10.26 -3.14
N PRO A 68 7.19 10.54 -3.25
CA PRO A 68 7.75 11.18 -4.44
C PRO A 68 7.56 10.32 -5.69
N MET A 69 7.67 9.00 -5.59
CA MET A 69 7.38 8.10 -6.70
C MET A 69 5.93 8.18 -7.18
N LEU A 70 4.96 8.18 -6.25
CA LEU A 70 3.55 8.34 -6.59
C LEU A 70 3.31 9.68 -7.29
N LYS A 71 3.88 10.78 -6.80
CA LYS A 71 3.77 12.10 -7.44
C LYS A 71 4.30 12.08 -8.88
N ALA A 72 5.43 11.41 -9.12
CA ALA A 72 5.99 11.26 -10.46
C ALA A 72 5.11 10.42 -11.39
N MET A 73 4.55 9.31 -10.89
CA MET A 73 3.70 8.42 -11.68
C MET A 73 2.34 9.02 -12.05
N VAL A 74 1.79 9.88 -11.19
CA VAL A 74 0.50 10.55 -11.42
C VAL A 74 0.60 11.62 -12.50
N GLY A 75 1.77 12.25 -12.65
CA GLY A 75 2.03 13.26 -13.66
C GLY A 75 1.02 14.42 -13.60
N ASP A 76 0.45 14.77 -14.76
CA ASP A 76 -0.51 15.88 -14.88
C ASP A 76 -1.82 15.66 -14.11
N GLN A 77 -2.08 14.43 -13.65
CA GLN A 77 -3.26 14.10 -12.85
C GLN A 77 -3.09 14.39 -11.35
N ILE A 78 -2.09 15.18 -10.96
CA ILE A 78 -1.77 15.46 -9.55
C ILE A 78 -2.93 16.10 -8.78
N TYR A 79 -3.84 16.78 -9.49
CA TYR A 79 -5.08 17.34 -8.94
C TYR A 79 -5.99 16.28 -8.29
N ARG A 80 -5.83 14.99 -8.64
CA ARG A 80 -6.53 13.86 -7.98
C ARG A 80 -6.01 13.57 -6.58
N LEU A 81 -4.87 14.13 -6.18
CA LEU A 81 -4.25 13.95 -4.87
C LEU A 81 -4.03 15.30 -4.14
N PRO A 82 -5.10 16.07 -3.85
CA PRO A 82 -4.96 17.43 -3.33
C PRO A 82 -4.28 17.52 -1.95
N LYS A 83 -4.23 16.41 -1.21
CA LYS A 83 -3.65 16.33 0.14
C LYS A 83 -2.32 15.56 0.20
N ILE A 84 -1.70 15.25 -0.94
CA ILE A 84 -0.47 14.43 -0.98
C ILE A 84 0.69 15.03 -0.16
N ASP A 85 0.73 16.36 -0.09
CA ASP A 85 1.74 17.12 0.66
C ASP A 85 1.27 17.62 2.02
N SER A 86 0.00 17.40 2.37
CA SER A 86 -0.52 17.77 3.68
C SER A 86 0.10 16.91 4.78
N LEU A 87 0.45 17.54 5.90
CA LEU A 87 0.85 16.80 7.10
C LEU A 87 -0.34 16.02 7.65
N VAL A 88 -0.06 14.82 8.17
CA VAL A 88 -1.06 13.95 8.79
C VAL A 88 -1.02 14.15 10.30
N ASP A 89 -2.16 14.51 10.88
CA ASP A 89 -2.33 14.59 12.34
C ASP A 89 -2.66 13.20 12.89
N PHE A 90 -1.65 12.53 13.43
CA PHE A 90 -1.77 11.17 13.96
C PHE A 90 -2.78 11.07 15.11
N SER A 91 -2.98 12.13 15.90
CA SER A 91 -3.92 12.12 17.04
C SER A 91 -5.39 11.93 16.62
N LYS A 92 -5.71 12.20 15.35
CA LYS A 92 -7.05 12.08 14.78
C LYS A 92 -7.28 10.78 14.02
N ILE A 93 -6.25 9.94 13.88
CA ILE A 93 -6.35 8.69 13.14
C ILE A 93 -7.06 7.65 14.00
N ARG A 94 -8.09 7.02 13.42
CA ARG A 94 -8.70 5.80 13.97
C ARG A 94 -8.11 4.60 13.23
N ILE A 95 -7.60 3.65 13.98
CA ILE A 95 -6.96 2.45 13.43
C ILE A 95 -7.88 1.27 13.68
N PHE A 96 -8.21 0.57 12.60
CA PHE A 96 -8.96 -0.68 12.61
C PHE A 96 -8.05 -1.77 12.06
N TYR A 97 -8.09 -2.96 12.65
CA TYR A 97 -7.33 -4.12 12.21
C TYR A 97 -8.22 -5.36 12.26
N MET A 98 -7.83 -6.39 11.51
CA MET A 98 -8.58 -7.64 11.37
C MET A 98 -7.59 -8.80 11.33
N HIS A 99 -7.85 -9.84 12.13
CA HIS A 99 -7.06 -11.07 12.10
C HIS A 99 -7.50 -12.01 10.99
N GLU A 100 -8.81 -12.18 10.84
CA GLU A 100 -9.40 -13.09 9.87
C GLU A 100 -10.66 -12.48 9.29
N SER A 101 -10.95 -12.81 8.04
CA SER A 101 -12.15 -12.35 7.33
C SER A 101 -13.43 -13.08 7.76
N GLY A 102 -13.35 -14.12 8.59
CA GLY A 102 -14.48 -15.00 8.93
C GLY A 102 -14.97 -15.91 7.79
N ASN A 103 -14.41 -15.78 6.58
CA ASN A 103 -14.67 -16.69 5.46
C ASN A 103 -13.95 -18.04 5.69
N PRO A 104 -14.68 -19.16 5.85
CA PRO A 104 -14.09 -20.48 6.11
C PRO A 104 -13.29 -21.04 4.93
N TRP A 105 -13.38 -20.44 3.74
CA TRP A 105 -12.61 -20.84 2.56
C TRP A 105 -11.24 -20.16 2.46
N ASN A 106 -10.93 -19.21 3.36
CA ASN A 106 -9.64 -18.56 3.37
C ASN A 106 -8.63 -19.37 4.20
N THR A 107 -7.39 -19.41 3.73
CA THR A 107 -6.28 -19.97 4.53
C THR A 107 -6.15 -19.18 5.83
N PRO A 108 -6.12 -19.85 7.00
CA PRO A 108 -5.89 -19.16 8.28
C PRO A 108 -4.59 -18.38 8.26
N MET A 109 -4.58 -17.21 8.90
CA MET A 109 -3.38 -16.40 9.00
C MET A 109 -2.38 -17.08 9.94
N CYS A 110 -1.10 -17.16 9.54
CA CYS A 110 -0.07 -17.74 10.41
C CYS A 110 0.15 -16.88 11.67
N PRO A 111 0.53 -17.50 12.81
CA PRO A 111 0.73 -16.79 14.08
C PRO A 111 1.72 -15.64 14.00
N GLU A 112 2.76 -15.75 13.18
CA GLU A 112 3.79 -14.73 13.01
C GLU A 112 3.22 -13.45 12.40
N ASN A 113 2.34 -13.59 11.41
CA ASN A 113 1.67 -12.44 10.78
C ASN A 113 0.66 -11.80 11.72
N GLN A 114 -0.08 -12.61 12.49
CA GLN A 114 -0.97 -12.10 13.51
C GLN A 114 -0.20 -11.29 14.56
N ALA A 115 0.94 -11.82 15.04
CA ALA A 115 1.80 -11.14 15.99
C ALA A 115 2.39 -9.83 15.41
N ALA A 116 2.77 -9.82 14.13
CA ALA A 116 3.27 -8.62 13.46
C ALA A 116 2.20 -7.52 13.40
N ILE A 117 0.95 -7.85 13.07
CA ILE A 117 -0.17 -6.90 13.09
C ILE A 117 -0.36 -6.33 14.49
N LEU A 118 -0.43 -7.19 15.52
CA LEU A 118 -0.62 -6.75 16.91
C LEU A 118 0.52 -5.86 17.42
N LYS A 119 1.75 -6.12 16.98
CA LYS A 119 2.89 -5.25 17.29
C LYS A 119 2.70 -3.84 16.74
N VAL A 120 2.19 -3.72 15.52
CA VAL A 120 1.88 -2.42 14.89
C VAL A 120 0.74 -1.72 15.61
N VAL A 121 -0.34 -2.46 15.94
CA VAL A 121 -1.48 -1.92 16.71
C VAL A 121 -0.99 -1.37 18.06
N SER A 122 -0.24 -2.16 18.83
CA SER A 122 0.29 -1.74 20.12
C SER A 122 1.21 -0.53 20.02
N HIS A 123 1.98 -0.41 18.93
CA HIS A 123 2.81 0.76 18.68
C HIS A 123 1.96 2.03 18.53
N PHE A 124 0.90 1.98 17.73
CA PHE A 124 0.01 3.13 17.56
C PHE A 124 -0.83 3.44 18.80
N GLU A 125 -1.25 2.43 19.57
CA GLU A 125 -1.93 2.65 20.85
C GLU A 125 -1.06 3.50 21.79
N LYS A 126 0.23 3.17 21.89
CA LYS A 126 1.17 3.87 22.78
C LYS A 126 1.55 5.27 22.29
N THR A 127 1.65 5.47 20.97
CA THR A 127 2.14 6.72 20.38
C THR A 127 1.03 7.72 20.07
N THR A 128 -0.14 7.25 19.68
CA THR A 128 -1.29 8.10 19.31
C THR A 128 -2.23 8.36 20.49
N PHE A 129 -2.43 7.37 21.36
CA PHE A 129 -3.35 7.48 22.51
C PHE A 129 -2.55 7.65 23.80
N ARG A 130 -1.82 8.75 23.94
CA ARG A 130 -1.32 9.15 25.26
C ARG A 130 -2.56 9.41 26.14
N LYS A 131 -2.78 8.54 27.14
CA LYS A 131 -3.88 8.67 28.10
C LYS A 131 -3.98 10.13 28.53
N LYS A 132 -5.10 10.79 28.24
CA LYS A 132 -5.46 12.03 28.93
C LYS A 132 -5.53 11.67 30.41
N GLY A 133 -4.51 12.06 31.18
CA GLY A 133 -4.57 12.12 32.63
C GLY A 133 -5.45 13.29 33.06
#